data_AF-A0A661V4T6-F1
#
_entry.id   AF-A0A661V4T6-F1
#
_cell.length_a   1.000
_cell.length_b   1.000
_cell.length_c   1.000
_cell.angle_alpha   90.00
_cell.angle_beta   90.00
_cell.angle_gamma   90.00
#
_symmetry.space_group_name_H-M   'P 1'
#
loop_
_entity.id
_entity.type
_entity.pdbx_description
1 polymer ?
#
loop_
_entity_poly.entity_id
_entity_poly.type
_entity_poly.pdbx_seq_one_letter_code
_entity_poly.pdbx_strand_id
1 'polypeptide(L)'
;ELLKHLEWLSNAGVDHVTVAIPYLTELIKSQFPHLKVEVSTIAHVNSVARAKLFESLGADSIILHSNVNRDFRLLQAIRNAVKCELGVLTNSLCLYQCPYEYYHNNTLGHASQNHNSLNGFYMDYCVTHCTLERFRDTSQFIKSRWIRPEDIPIYEEIGIDFFKIAGRALPSEWIINATLAYSSGQCQENLCDILYVPNPKIDYADPVLASTQTARIVSPPKVYIDNQALEGFVDFFKKQDCLSGCDYCNYCQKTADKVVRLDRHETDEYASVFKSFLNDLTSSRIFLAKKY
;
A
#
# COMPACT_ATOMS: atom_id res chain seq x y z
N GLU A 1 28.49 -2.17 -7.25
CA GLU A 1 27.64 -3.20 -6.62
C GLU A 1 26.30 -3.35 -7.33
N LEU A 2 25.54 -2.28 -7.54
CA LEU A 2 24.26 -2.29 -8.28
C LEU A 2 24.30 -3.07 -9.61
N LEU A 3 25.27 -2.77 -10.50
CA LEU A 3 25.38 -3.48 -11.79
C LEU A 3 25.61 -4.98 -11.63
N LYS A 4 26.41 -5.40 -10.63
CA LYS A 4 26.63 -6.82 -10.33
C LYS A 4 25.34 -7.51 -9.86
N HIS A 5 24.51 -6.80 -9.10
CA HIS A 5 23.21 -7.31 -8.67
C HIS A 5 22.23 -7.46 -9.85
N LEU A 6 22.20 -6.48 -10.76
CA LEU A 6 21.40 -6.56 -11.99
C LEU A 6 21.88 -7.68 -12.92
N GLU A 7 23.19 -7.87 -13.05
CA GLU A 7 23.76 -8.98 -13.81
C GLU A 7 23.40 -10.34 -13.19
N TRP A 8 23.42 -10.44 -11.87
CA TRP A 8 22.96 -11.64 -11.17
C TRP A 8 21.47 -11.92 -11.42
N LEU A 9 20.59 -10.91 -11.33
CA LEU A 9 19.16 -11.04 -11.66
C LEU A 9 18.95 -11.46 -13.12
N SER A 10 19.69 -10.84 -14.04
CA SER A 10 19.69 -11.19 -15.46
C SER A 10 20.07 -12.66 -15.68
N ASN A 11 21.15 -13.12 -15.07
CA ASN A 11 21.62 -14.50 -15.20
C ASN A 11 20.67 -15.50 -14.55
N ALA A 12 19.92 -15.09 -13.52
CA ALA A 12 18.87 -15.90 -12.91
C ALA A 12 17.63 -16.05 -13.80
N GLY A 13 17.52 -15.29 -14.89
CA GLY A 13 16.41 -15.38 -15.84
C GLY A 13 15.09 -14.84 -15.29
N VAL A 14 15.14 -13.81 -14.44
CA VAL A 14 13.91 -13.17 -13.93
C VAL A 14 13.13 -12.51 -15.07
N ASP A 15 11.80 -12.63 -15.04
CA ASP A 15 10.95 -12.05 -16.07
C ASP A 15 10.93 -10.52 -16.03
N HIS A 16 10.92 -9.95 -14.81
CA HIS A 16 10.81 -8.51 -14.57
C HIS A 16 11.65 -8.08 -13.36
N VAL A 17 12.08 -6.82 -13.40
CA VAL A 17 12.59 -6.10 -12.22
C VAL A 17 11.70 -4.90 -11.92
N THR A 18 11.21 -4.82 -10.68
CA THR A 18 10.36 -3.70 -10.24
C THR A 18 11.21 -2.59 -9.63
N VAL A 19 11.17 -1.37 -10.18
CA VAL A 19 11.94 -0.21 -9.69
C VAL A 19 11.06 1.03 -9.52
N ALA A 20 11.48 1.96 -8.66
CA ALA A 20 10.73 3.21 -8.41
C ALA A 20 11.45 4.48 -8.86
N ILE A 21 12.77 4.40 -9.12
CA ILE A 21 13.62 5.55 -9.41
C ILE A 21 13.85 5.63 -10.92
N PRO A 22 13.58 6.77 -11.59
CA PRO A 22 13.75 6.93 -13.04
C PRO A 22 15.14 6.54 -13.56
N TYR A 23 16.20 6.92 -12.83
CA TYR A 23 17.57 6.54 -13.16
C TYR A 23 17.76 5.02 -13.25
N LEU A 24 17.09 4.23 -12.40
CA LEU A 24 17.20 2.77 -12.46
C LEU A 24 16.51 2.21 -13.71
N THR A 25 15.36 2.77 -14.10
CA THR A 25 14.70 2.41 -15.36
C THR A 25 15.65 2.64 -16.54
N GLU A 26 16.20 3.85 -16.65
CA GLU A 26 17.12 4.22 -17.73
C GLU A 26 18.38 3.33 -17.74
N LEU A 27 18.98 3.13 -16.57
CA LEU A 27 20.17 2.29 -16.41
C LEU A 27 19.92 0.84 -16.86
N ILE A 28 18.80 0.25 -16.43
CA ILE A 28 18.45 -1.13 -16.76
C ILE A 28 18.18 -1.24 -18.26
N LYS A 29 17.37 -0.35 -18.84
CA LYS A 29 17.07 -0.41 -20.28
C LYS A 29 18.30 -0.14 -21.15
N SER A 30 19.27 0.64 -20.66
CA SER A 30 20.53 0.90 -21.37
C SER A 30 21.51 -0.28 -21.31
N GLN A 31 21.66 -0.94 -20.15
CA GLN A 31 22.72 -1.95 -19.95
C GLN A 31 22.22 -3.40 -19.99
N PHE A 32 20.94 -3.62 -19.72
CA PHE A 32 20.27 -4.91 -19.68
C PHE A 32 18.93 -4.84 -20.45
N PRO A 33 18.94 -4.50 -21.75
CA PRO A 33 17.72 -4.20 -22.51
C PRO A 33 16.71 -5.36 -22.58
N HIS A 34 17.17 -6.59 -22.38
CA HIS A 34 16.35 -7.80 -22.31
C HIS A 34 15.59 -7.97 -20.98
N LEU A 35 16.02 -7.30 -19.90
CA LEU A 35 15.27 -7.28 -18.65
C LEU A 35 14.06 -6.35 -18.82
N LYS A 36 12.87 -6.88 -18.50
CA LYS A 36 11.67 -6.05 -18.44
C LYS A 36 11.64 -5.24 -17.16
N VAL A 37 11.24 -3.98 -17.27
CA VAL A 37 11.15 -3.05 -16.14
C VAL A 37 9.70 -2.75 -15.82
N GLU A 38 9.29 -3.11 -14.60
CA GLU A 38 8.01 -2.71 -14.01
C GLU A 38 8.23 -1.49 -13.10
N VAL A 39 7.48 -0.41 -13.33
CA VAL A 39 7.53 0.75 -12.45
C VAL A 39 6.63 0.50 -11.24
N SER A 40 7.20 0.61 -10.05
CA SER A 40 6.51 0.40 -8.78
C SER A 40 5.47 1.47 -8.50
N THR A 41 4.38 1.11 -7.80
CA THR A 41 3.37 2.08 -7.33
C THR A 41 3.98 3.21 -6.47
N ILE A 42 5.06 2.93 -5.74
CA ILE A 42 5.78 3.92 -4.91
C ILE A 42 6.62 4.91 -5.74
N ALA A 43 6.67 4.77 -7.06
CA ALA A 43 7.20 5.80 -7.96
C ALA A 43 6.24 6.99 -8.09
N HIS A 44 5.02 6.88 -7.55
CA HIS A 44 4.00 7.92 -7.58
C HIS A 44 3.59 8.35 -8.99
N VAL A 45 3.46 7.39 -9.92
CA VAL A 45 2.89 7.65 -11.25
C VAL A 45 1.38 7.88 -11.11
N ASN A 46 1.02 9.15 -10.91
CA ASN A 46 -0.34 9.64 -10.71
C ASN A 46 -0.70 10.79 -11.67
N SER A 47 -0.06 10.83 -12.84
CA SER A 47 -0.34 11.83 -13.88
C SER A 47 0.11 11.34 -15.26
N VAL A 48 -0.49 11.90 -16.30
CA VAL A 48 -0.09 11.66 -17.69
C VAL A 48 1.39 11.99 -17.92
N ALA A 49 1.88 13.10 -17.35
CA ALA A 49 3.27 13.52 -17.51
C ALA A 49 4.25 12.50 -16.89
N ARG A 50 3.96 11.99 -15.70
CA ARG A 50 4.79 10.95 -15.05
C ARG A 50 4.75 9.63 -15.82
N ALA A 51 3.58 9.23 -16.32
CA ALA A 51 3.46 8.00 -17.11
C ALA A 51 4.29 8.08 -18.40
N LYS A 52 4.16 9.19 -19.16
CA LYS A 52 4.95 9.44 -20.36
C LYS A 52 6.45 9.46 -20.11
N LEU A 53 6.88 10.03 -18.98
CA LEU A 53 8.30 10.03 -18.60
C LEU A 53 8.81 8.59 -18.47
N PHE A 54 8.17 7.76 -17.65
CA PHE A 54 8.63 6.38 -17.43
C PHE A 54 8.57 5.53 -18.70
N GLU A 55 7.51 5.66 -19.51
CA GLU A 55 7.45 5.00 -20.82
C GLU A 55 8.60 5.46 -21.73
N SER A 56 8.92 6.75 -21.77
CA SER A 56 10.03 7.27 -22.60
C SER A 56 11.41 6.76 -22.17
N LEU A 57 11.56 6.37 -20.90
CA LEU A 57 12.76 5.72 -20.36
C LEU A 57 12.81 4.21 -20.67
N GLY A 58 11.76 3.67 -21.30
CA GLY A 58 11.67 2.27 -21.72
C GLY A 58 11.03 1.34 -20.70
N ALA A 59 10.22 1.85 -19.77
CA ALA A 59 9.42 1.00 -18.89
C ALA A 59 8.50 0.08 -19.71
N ASP A 60 8.52 -1.21 -19.40
CA ASP A 60 7.67 -2.22 -20.06
C ASP A 60 6.26 -2.20 -19.45
N SER A 61 6.17 -1.96 -18.14
CA SER A 61 4.91 -1.82 -17.42
C SER A 61 4.98 -0.78 -16.31
N ILE A 62 3.83 -0.19 -15.97
CA ILE A 62 3.70 0.81 -14.90
C ILE A 62 2.56 0.42 -13.98
N ILE A 63 2.87 0.18 -12.71
CA ILE A 63 1.85 0.13 -11.66
C ILE A 63 1.56 1.55 -11.22
N LEU A 64 0.35 2.02 -11.53
CA LEU A 64 -0.09 3.35 -11.17
C LEU A 64 -0.15 3.53 -9.65
N HIS A 65 -0.06 4.78 -9.22
CA HIS A 65 -0.12 5.11 -7.81
C HIS A 65 -1.50 4.76 -7.23
N SER A 66 -1.55 4.03 -6.11
CA SER A 66 -2.81 3.57 -5.52
C SER A 66 -3.85 4.68 -5.27
N ASN A 67 -3.42 5.91 -4.94
CA ASN A 67 -4.35 7.05 -4.77
C ASN A 67 -5.20 7.36 -6.01
N VAL A 68 -4.80 6.94 -7.22
CA VAL A 68 -5.57 7.20 -8.46
C VAL A 68 -6.50 6.05 -8.85
N ASN A 69 -6.53 4.94 -8.09
CA ASN A 69 -7.36 3.77 -8.43
C ASN A 69 -8.86 4.07 -8.52
N ARG A 70 -9.35 5.23 -8.06
CA ARG A 70 -10.77 5.60 -8.21
C ARG A 70 -10.97 6.90 -8.97
N ASP A 71 -9.93 7.39 -9.66
CA ASP A 71 -10.01 8.53 -10.57
C ASP A 71 -10.09 8.01 -12.00
N PHE A 72 -11.28 7.54 -12.40
CA PHE A 72 -11.52 6.92 -13.69
C PHE A 72 -11.15 7.84 -14.87
N ARG A 73 -11.37 9.16 -14.71
CA ARG A 73 -11.00 10.16 -15.71
C ARG A 73 -9.48 10.19 -15.90
N LEU A 74 -8.72 10.21 -14.82
CA LEU A 74 -7.26 10.20 -14.88
C LEU A 74 -6.71 8.86 -15.40
N LEU A 75 -7.28 7.73 -14.95
CA LEU A 75 -6.87 6.40 -15.44
C LEU A 75 -7.02 6.30 -16.97
N GLN A 76 -8.17 6.70 -17.52
CA GLN A 76 -8.39 6.75 -18.97
C GLN A 76 -7.45 7.75 -19.67
N ALA A 77 -7.19 8.91 -19.07
CA ALA A 77 -6.26 9.88 -19.63
C ALA A 77 -4.82 9.35 -19.70
N ILE A 78 -4.38 8.58 -18.69
CA ILE A 78 -3.08 7.91 -18.69
C ILE A 78 -3.06 6.81 -19.75
N ARG A 79 -4.08 5.94 -19.79
CA ARG A 79 -4.18 4.87 -20.79
C ARG A 79 -4.08 5.39 -22.23
N ASN A 80 -4.76 6.48 -22.54
CA ASN A 80 -4.72 7.11 -23.86
C ASN A 80 -3.37 7.75 -24.20
N ALA A 81 -2.53 8.01 -23.20
CA ALA A 81 -1.28 8.73 -23.35
C ALA A 81 -0.05 7.85 -23.48
N VAL A 82 -0.15 6.56 -23.09
CA VAL A 82 0.95 5.59 -23.11
C VAL A 82 0.50 4.26 -23.72
N LYS A 83 1.45 3.46 -24.20
CA LYS A 83 1.27 2.13 -24.80
C LYS A 83 1.80 0.99 -23.93
N CYS A 84 2.71 1.25 -22.99
CA CYS A 84 3.20 0.25 -22.04
C CYS A 84 2.04 -0.37 -21.23
N GLU A 85 2.27 -1.53 -20.63
CA GLU A 85 1.25 -2.16 -19.78
C GLU A 85 0.97 -1.29 -18.55
N LEU A 86 -0.29 -1.18 -18.16
CA LEU A 86 -0.74 -0.43 -16.99
C LEU A 86 -1.34 -1.39 -15.96
N GLY A 87 -0.84 -1.30 -14.73
CA GLY A 87 -1.35 -2.06 -13.61
C GLY A 87 -1.80 -1.18 -12.45
N VAL A 88 -2.59 -1.76 -11.55
CA VAL A 88 -3.05 -1.12 -10.30
C VAL A 88 -2.83 -2.04 -9.11
N LEU A 89 -2.54 -1.46 -7.93
CA LEU A 89 -2.46 -2.20 -6.67
C LEU A 89 -3.86 -2.32 -6.05
N THR A 90 -4.37 -3.54 -5.86
CA THR A 90 -5.81 -3.74 -5.62
C THR A 90 -6.25 -3.73 -4.16
N ASN A 91 -5.46 -4.26 -3.22
CA ASN A 91 -5.98 -4.61 -1.90
C ASN A 91 -5.30 -3.89 -0.72
N SER A 92 -4.70 -2.73 -0.95
CA SER A 92 -4.00 -1.98 0.12
C SER A 92 -4.96 -1.10 0.94
N LEU A 93 -4.88 -1.19 2.27
CA LEU A 93 -5.62 -0.34 3.22
C LEU A 93 -4.85 0.92 3.65
N CYS A 94 -3.96 1.46 2.80
CA CYS A 94 -3.37 2.78 3.03
C CYS A 94 -4.44 3.88 3.12
N LEU A 95 -4.19 4.92 3.93
CA LEU A 95 -5.05 6.10 3.95
C LEU A 95 -5.03 6.78 2.56
N TYR A 96 -6.17 7.32 2.14
CA TYR A 96 -6.23 8.12 0.92
C TYR A 96 -5.46 9.44 1.11
N GLN A 97 -4.58 9.78 0.16
CA GLN A 97 -3.70 10.95 0.25
C GLN A 97 -2.91 10.97 1.57
N CYS A 98 -2.40 9.80 1.98
CA CYS A 98 -1.68 9.63 3.24
C CYS A 98 -0.50 10.61 3.35
N PRO A 99 -0.47 11.51 4.36
CA PRO A 99 0.62 12.48 4.52
C PRO A 99 1.95 11.82 4.91
N TYR A 100 1.90 10.57 5.38
CA TYR A 100 3.06 9.81 5.82
C TYR A 100 3.70 8.97 4.71
N GLU A 101 3.09 8.88 3.53
CA GLU A 101 3.46 7.90 2.49
C GLU A 101 4.93 8.01 2.05
N TYR A 102 5.39 9.22 1.72
CA TYR A 102 6.79 9.44 1.32
C TYR A 102 7.77 9.08 2.43
N TYR A 103 7.48 9.51 3.67
CA TYR A 103 8.32 9.22 4.82
C TYR A 103 8.38 7.71 5.07
N HIS A 104 7.23 7.05 5.07
CA HIS A 104 7.11 5.60 5.25
C HIS A 104 7.92 4.81 4.21
N ASN A 105 7.74 5.10 2.93
CA ASN A 105 8.42 4.40 1.85
C ASN A 105 9.95 4.62 1.90
N ASN A 106 10.39 5.83 2.21
CA ASN A 106 11.82 6.13 2.35
C ASN A 106 12.44 5.39 3.54
N THR A 107 11.78 5.42 4.71
CA THR A 107 12.23 4.70 5.89
C THR A 107 12.35 3.20 5.62
N LEU A 108 11.33 2.60 4.99
CA LEU A 108 11.37 1.19 4.61
C LEU A 108 12.49 0.88 3.61
N GLY A 109 12.67 1.71 2.59
CA GLY A 109 13.71 1.52 1.57
C GLY A 109 15.13 1.53 2.15
N HIS A 110 15.39 2.35 3.18
CA HIS A 110 16.66 2.36 3.91
C HIS A 110 16.77 1.23 4.94
N ALA A 111 15.69 0.89 5.64
CA ALA A 111 15.68 -0.17 6.63
C ALA A 111 15.88 -1.55 5.99
N SER A 112 15.32 -1.80 4.80
CA SER A 112 15.40 -3.10 4.14
C SER A 112 16.76 -3.44 3.51
N GLN A 113 17.77 -2.57 3.65
CA GLN A 113 19.09 -2.81 3.08
C GLN A 113 19.89 -3.80 3.93
N ASN A 114 20.55 -4.77 3.30
CA ASN A 114 21.37 -5.78 4.00
C ASN A 114 22.55 -5.19 4.80
N HIS A 115 22.97 -3.96 4.46
CA HIS A 115 24.05 -3.25 5.16
C HIS A 115 23.51 -2.26 6.22
N ASN A 116 22.21 -2.30 6.52
CA ASN A 116 21.63 -1.47 7.58
C ASN A 116 22.22 -1.88 8.93
N SER A 117 22.85 -0.94 9.63
CA SER A 117 23.52 -1.18 10.92
C SER A 117 22.59 -1.62 12.05
N LEU A 118 21.28 -1.41 11.89
CA LEU A 118 20.25 -1.79 12.84
C LEU A 118 19.47 -3.05 12.40
N ASN A 119 20.00 -3.80 11.41
CA ASN A 119 19.41 -5.04 10.89
C ASN A 119 17.92 -4.90 10.51
N GLY A 120 17.59 -3.77 9.89
CA GLY A 120 16.23 -3.47 9.42
C GLY A 120 15.25 -2.98 10.48
N PHE A 121 15.74 -2.64 11.68
CA PHE A 121 14.97 -1.87 12.64
C PHE A 121 14.71 -0.44 12.11
N TYR A 122 13.48 0.03 12.30
CA TYR A 122 13.07 1.41 12.09
C TYR A 122 11.94 1.77 13.05
N MET A 123 11.85 3.06 13.40
CA MET A 123 10.74 3.56 14.21
C MET A 123 9.49 3.71 13.36
N ASP A 124 8.46 2.92 13.67
CA ASP A 124 7.25 2.85 12.86
C ASP A 124 6.23 3.96 13.18
N TYR A 125 6.69 5.22 13.12
CA TYR A 125 5.85 6.40 13.33
C TYR A 125 4.67 6.46 12.35
N CYS A 126 4.95 6.16 11.07
CA CYS A 126 3.99 6.29 9.99
C CYS A 126 2.83 5.30 10.11
N VAL A 127 3.12 4.01 10.29
CA VAL A 127 2.07 3.00 10.37
C VAL A 127 1.31 3.14 11.68
N THR A 128 1.97 3.56 12.76
CA THR A 128 1.30 3.84 14.03
C THR A 128 0.23 4.93 13.91
N HIS A 129 0.58 6.09 13.34
CA HIS A 129 -0.40 7.15 13.09
C HIS A 129 -1.51 6.72 12.13
N CYS A 130 -1.14 6.08 11.02
CA CYS A 130 -2.09 5.57 10.02
C CYS A 130 -3.11 4.60 10.64
N THR A 131 -2.64 3.73 11.55
CA THR A 131 -3.47 2.77 12.26
C THR A 131 -4.45 3.46 13.20
N LEU A 132 -3.98 4.42 13.99
CA LEU A 132 -4.85 5.20 14.88
C LEU A 132 -5.94 5.96 14.13
N GLU A 133 -5.59 6.62 13.02
CA GLU A 133 -6.57 7.34 12.21
C GLU A 133 -7.62 6.39 11.62
N ARG A 134 -7.21 5.20 11.17
CA ARG A 134 -8.14 4.19 10.61
C ARG A 134 -9.19 3.71 11.62
N PHE A 135 -8.77 3.52 12.87
CA PHE A 135 -9.67 3.06 13.92
C PHE A 135 -10.47 4.18 14.58
N ARG A 136 -9.96 5.41 14.55
CA ARG A 136 -10.69 6.61 14.98
C ARG A 136 -11.84 6.95 14.04
N ASP A 137 -11.58 6.89 12.73
CA ASP A 137 -12.55 7.19 11.67
C ASP A 137 -12.76 5.95 10.80
N THR A 138 -13.86 5.22 11.02
CA THR A 138 -14.17 4.00 10.26
C THR A 138 -14.38 4.26 8.77
N SER A 139 -14.66 5.50 8.35
CA SER A 139 -14.73 5.83 6.93
C SER A 139 -13.39 5.69 6.23
N GLN A 140 -12.27 5.66 6.95
CA GLN A 140 -10.94 5.43 6.38
C GLN A 140 -10.81 4.06 5.72
N PHE A 141 -11.48 3.02 6.24
CA PHE A 141 -11.53 1.70 5.60
C PHE A 141 -12.14 1.78 4.19
N ILE A 142 -13.12 2.67 3.99
CA ILE A 142 -13.77 2.89 2.70
C ILE A 142 -13.02 3.90 1.85
N LYS A 143 -12.41 4.94 2.44
CA LYS A 143 -11.61 5.95 1.73
C LYS A 143 -10.36 5.34 1.07
N SER A 144 -9.75 4.32 1.69
CA SER A 144 -8.66 3.54 1.09
C SER A 144 -9.01 3.09 -0.31
N ARG A 145 -8.05 3.19 -1.23
CA ARG A 145 -8.27 3.02 -2.68
C ARG A 145 -8.12 1.59 -3.15
N TRP A 146 -8.57 0.64 -2.33
CA TRP A 146 -8.69 -0.75 -2.75
C TRP A 146 -9.76 -0.89 -3.85
N ILE A 147 -9.65 -1.97 -4.60
CA ILE A 147 -10.52 -2.43 -5.68
C ILE A 147 -11.06 -3.79 -5.27
N ARG A 148 -12.39 -3.94 -5.25
CA ARG A 148 -13.06 -5.22 -5.00
C ARG A 148 -12.79 -6.19 -6.15
N PRO A 149 -12.65 -7.50 -5.91
CA PRO A 149 -12.58 -8.49 -6.99
C PRO A 149 -13.71 -8.37 -8.02
N GLU A 150 -14.94 -8.07 -7.57
CA GLU A 150 -16.12 -7.93 -8.41
C GLU A 150 -16.07 -6.72 -9.35
N ASP A 151 -15.27 -5.71 -9.01
CA ASP A 151 -15.16 -4.48 -9.80
C ASP A 151 -14.03 -4.55 -10.84
N ILE A 152 -13.22 -5.61 -10.83
CA ILE A 152 -12.09 -5.81 -11.76
C ILE A 152 -12.48 -5.58 -13.24
N PRO A 153 -13.62 -6.11 -13.74
CA PRO A 153 -14.03 -5.90 -15.14
C PRO A 153 -14.17 -4.42 -15.54
N ILE A 154 -14.51 -3.54 -14.59
CA ILE A 154 -14.64 -2.09 -14.85
C ILE A 154 -13.26 -1.47 -15.16
N TYR A 155 -12.20 -1.99 -14.52
CA TYR A 155 -10.83 -1.53 -14.75
C TYR A 155 -10.24 -2.11 -16.04
N GLU A 156 -10.57 -3.35 -16.37
CA GLU A 156 -10.22 -3.96 -17.65
C GLU A 156 -10.84 -3.18 -18.82
N GLU A 157 -12.11 -2.78 -18.71
CA GLU A 157 -12.83 -2.00 -19.73
C GLU A 157 -12.15 -0.67 -20.06
N ILE A 158 -11.51 -0.02 -19.07
CA ILE A 158 -10.79 1.24 -19.27
C ILE A 158 -9.31 1.04 -19.67
N GLY A 159 -8.88 -0.20 -19.87
CA GLY A 159 -7.55 -0.56 -20.38
C GLY A 159 -6.48 -0.75 -19.30
N ILE A 160 -6.85 -1.15 -18.08
CA ILE A 160 -5.88 -1.69 -17.12
C ILE A 160 -5.56 -3.14 -17.51
N ASP A 161 -4.27 -3.43 -17.69
CA ASP A 161 -3.77 -4.69 -18.25
C ASP A 161 -3.54 -5.76 -17.16
N PHE A 162 -3.17 -5.35 -15.94
CA PHE A 162 -2.90 -6.30 -14.85
C PHE A 162 -3.16 -5.73 -13.45
N PHE A 163 -3.31 -6.63 -12.47
CA PHE A 163 -3.70 -6.31 -11.11
C PHE A 163 -2.68 -6.86 -10.11
N LYS A 164 -2.07 -5.97 -9.33
CA LYS A 164 -1.09 -6.33 -8.31
C LYS A 164 -1.76 -6.49 -6.96
N ILE A 165 -1.52 -7.63 -6.32
CA ILE A 165 -2.00 -7.94 -4.97
C ILE A 165 -0.85 -7.67 -3.99
N ALA A 166 -1.10 -6.85 -2.97
CA ALA A 166 -0.20 -6.60 -1.85
C ALA A 166 -0.19 -7.77 -0.86
N GLY A 167 0.78 -7.80 0.04
CA GLY A 167 0.83 -8.79 1.12
C GLY A 167 1.81 -9.96 0.90
N ARG A 168 2.87 -9.78 0.10
CA ARG A 168 3.93 -10.80 -0.12
C ARG A 168 4.49 -11.41 1.18
N ALA A 169 4.50 -10.66 2.28
CA ALA A 169 5.01 -11.10 3.57
C ALA A 169 3.96 -11.82 4.46
N LEU A 170 2.72 -11.98 3.99
CA LEU A 170 1.66 -12.68 4.71
C LEU A 170 1.76 -14.21 4.53
N PRO A 171 1.08 -15.00 5.37
CA PRO A 171 1.08 -16.46 5.25
C PRO A 171 0.61 -16.94 3.88
N SER A 172 1.14 -18.07 3.41
CA SER A 172 0.81 -18.63 2.08
C SER A 172 -0.69 -18.85 1.89
N GLU A 173 -1.41 -19.29 2.93
CA GLU A 173 -2.87 -19.44 2.90
C GLU A 173 -3.58 -18.13 2.57
N TRP A 174 -3.17 -17.03 3.21
CA TRP A 174 -3.72 -15.71 2.92
C TRP A 174 -3.43 -15.28 1.47
N ILE A 175 -2.20 -15.50 0.99
CA ILE A 175 -1.79 -15.16 -0.38
C ILE A 175 -2.62 -15.95 -1.40
N ILE A 176 -2.83 -17.25 -1.17
CA ILE A 176 -3.66 -18.11 -2.01
C ILE A 176 -5.11 -17.59 -2.01
N ASN A 177 -5.68 -17.29 -0.84
CA ASN A 177 -7.06 -16.81 -0.74
C ASN A 177 -7.27 -15.47 -1.45
N ALA A 178 -6.38 -14.50 -1.25
CA ALA A 178 -6.43 -13.22 -1.95
C ALA A 178 -6.30 -13.40 -3.47
N THR A 179 -5.37 -14.25 -3.92
CA THR A 179 -5.16 -14.53 -5.35
C THR A 179 -6.38 -15.20 -5.97
N LEU A 180 -6.97 -16.18 -5.29
CA LEU A 180 -8.21 -16.85 -5.74
C LEU A 180 -9.36 -15.85 -5.86
N ALA A 181 -9.55 -14.98 -4.86
CA ALA A 181 -10.61 -13.98 -4.88
C ALA A 181 -10.52 -13.06 -6.12
N TYR A 182 -9.35 -12.46 -6.36
CA TYR A 182 -9.13 -11.60 -7.54
C TYR A 182 -9.20 -12.37 -8.87
N SER A 183 -8.64 -13.59 -8.95
CA SER A 183 -8.66 -14.38 -10.19
C SER A 183 -10.05 -14.88 -10.58
N SER A 184 -10.94 -15.08 -9.61
CA SER A 184 -12.33 -15.50 -9.83
C SER A 184 -13.31 -14.34 -9.95
N GLY A 185 -12.88 -13.12 -9.63
CA GLY A 185 -13.74 -11.93 -9.57
C GLY A 185 -14.77 -11.98 -8.44
N GLN A 186 -14.53 -12.79 -7.39
CA GLN A 186 -15.47 -13.01 -6.30
C GLN A 186 -14.75 -12.97 -4.95
N CYS A 187 -15.30 -12.23 -4.00
CA CYS A 187 -14.84 -12.20 -2.61
C CYS A 187 -15.86 -12.86 -1.68
N GLN A 188 -15.36 -13.47 -0.60
CA GLN A 188 -16.20 -13.94 0.50
C GLN A 188 -16.93 -12.77 1.19
N GLU A 189 -17.84 -13.09 2.11
CA GLU A 189 -18.69 -12.11 2.80
C GLU A 189 -17.90 -10.97 3.45
N ASN A 190 -16.74 -11.25 4.05
CA ASN A 190 -15.87 -10.25 4.65
C ASN A 190 -14.76 -9.81 3.68
N LEU A 191 -14.91 -8.64 3.07
CA LEU A 191 -13.87 -8.08 2.20
C LEU A 191 -12.53 -7.87 2.92
N CYS A 192 -12.55 -7.60 4.23
CA CYS A 192 -11.34 -7.33 4.99
C CYS A 192 -10.35 -8.51 5.04
N ASP A 193 -10.83 -9.74 4.79
CA ASP A 193 -10.01 -10.94 4.82
C ASP A 193 -8.96 -10.97 3.70
N ILE A 194 -9.16 -10.23 2.61
CA ILE A 194 -8.21 -10.14 1.48
C ILE A 194 -7.49 -8.78 1.40
N LEU A 195 -7.74 -7.87 2.35
CA LEU A 195 -7.10 -6.56 2.38
C LEU A 195 -5.78 -6.58 3.15
N TYR A 196 -4.74 -6.03 2.55
CA TYR A 196 -3.45 -5.85 3.19
C TYR A 196 -3.43 -4.60 4.06
N VAL A 197 -3.25 -4.81 5.36
CA VAL A 197 -3.05 -3.75 6.35
C VAL A 197 -1.57 -3.75 6.77
N PRO A 198 -0.84 -2.63 6.60
CA PRO A 198 0.45 -2.47 7.26
C PRO A 198 0.26 -2.57 8.78
N ASN A 199 0.90 -3.55 9.41
CA ASN A 199 0.82 -3.76 10.86
C ASN A 199 1.96 -2.98 11.53
N PRO A 200 1.67 -2.07 12.48
CA PRO A 200 2.70 -1.30 13.14
C PRO A 200 3.68 -2.19 13.91
N LYS A 201 4.98 -1.95 13.71
CA LYS A 201 6.03 -2.56 14.53
C LYS A 201 6.33 -1.67 15.72
N ILE A 202 5.80 -2.03 16.90
CA ILE A 202 6.23 -1.43 18.16
C ILE A 202 7.42 -2.23 18.69
N ASP A 203 8.61 -1.81 18.29
CA ASP A 203 9.86 -2.35 18.81
C ASP A 203 10.51 -1.31 19.72
N TYR A 204 10.85 -1.72 20.95
CA TYR A 204 11.73 -0.93 21.81
C TYR A 204 13.17 -1.30 21.45
N ALA A 205 13.98 -0.30 21.08
CA ALA A 205 15.42 -0.52 20.91
C ALA A 205 16.05 -0.73 22.30
N ASP A 206 16.57 -1.92 22.58
CA ASP A 206 17.51 -2.12 23.69
C ASP A 206 18.93 -1.91 23.17
N PRO A 207 19.66 -0.84 23.57
CA PRO A 207 21.03 -0.61 23.13
C PRO A 207 22.05 -1.62 23.69
N VAL A 208 21.67 -2.49 24.63
CA VAL A 208 22.56 -3.46 25.31
C VAL A 208 22.38 -4.88 24.78
N LEU A 209 21.21 -5.22 24.24
CA LEU A 209 20.98 -6.50 23.57
C LEU A 209 20.78 -6.27 22.07
N ALA A 210 21.66 -6.84 21.25
CA ALA A 210 21.47 -6.98 19.80
C ALA A 210 20.30 -7.93 19.42
N SER A 211 19.24 -7.95 20.22
CA SER A 211 18.00 -8.69 20.00
C SER A 211 16.82 -7.75 20.28
N THR A 212 16.09 -7.41 19.22
CA THR A 212 14.82 -6.70 19.30
C THR A 212 13.81 -7.57 20.05
N GLN A 213 13.43 -7.21 21.28
CA GLN A 213 12.23 -7.77 21.89
C GLN A 213 11.02 -7.09 21.23
N THR A 214 10.46 -7.76 20.23
CA THR A 214 9.16 -7.43 19.64
C THR A 214 8.12 -7.70 20.72
N ALA A 215 7.72 -6.66 21.46
CA ALA A 215 6.58 -6.80 22.33
C ALA A 215 5.32 -6.86 21.43
N ARG A 216 4.80 -8.07 21.17
CA ARG A 216 3.50 -8.25 20.50
C ARG A 216 2.41 -7.85 21.49
N ILE A 217 2.16 -6.54 21.63
CA ILE A 217 1.39 -6.07 22.79
C ILE A 217 -0.12 -6.25 22.63
N VAL A 218 -0.73 -6.24 21.43
CA VAL A 218 -2.17 -6.54 21.26
C VAL A 218 -2.45 -7.08 19.85
N SER A 219 -3.31 -8.09 19.73
CA SER A 219 -3.83 -8.55 18.43
C SER A 219 -4.67 -7.44 17.79
N PRO A 220 -4.55 -7.17 16.47
CA PRO A 220 -5.40 -6.18 15.83
C PRO A 220 -6.88 -6.57 15.99
N PRO A 221 -7.79 -5.62 16.25
CA PRO A 221 -9.21 -5.88 16.40
C PRO A 221 -9.77 -6.45 15.10
N LYS A 222 -10.76 -7.34 15.21
CA LYS A 222 -11.38 -7.93 14.03
C LYS A 222 -12.23 -6.87 13.32
N VAL A 223 -11.95 -6.65 12.04
CA VAL A 223 -12.73 -5.76 11.18
C VAL A 223 -13.51 -6.61 10.19
N TYR A 224 -14.80 -6.35 10.11
CA TYR A 224 -15.69 -6.93 9.11
C TYR A 224 -16.15 -5.85 8.14
N ILE A 225 -16.01 -6.10 6.84
CA ILE A 225 -16.49 -5.24 5.77
C ILE A 225 -17.43 -6.09 4.91
N ASP A 226 -18.72 -5.80 4.98
CA ASP A 226 -19.78 -6.51 4.24
C ASP A 226 -19.59 -6.31 2.73
N ASN A 227 -19.07 -7.33 2.04
CA ASN A 227 -18.73 -7.27 0.63
C ASN A 227 -19.97 -7.13 -0.27
N GLN A 228 -21.06 -7.81 0.08
CA GLN A 228 -22.30 -7.80 -0.71
C GLN A 228 -23.00 -6.43 -0.62
N ALA A 229 -22.96 -5.79 0.55
CA ALA A 229 -23.51 -4.45 0.74
C ALA A 229 -22.74 -3.34 -0.01
N LEU A 230 -21.60 -3.68 -0.64
CA LEU A 230 -20.82 -2.78 -1.50
C LEU A 230 -21.22 -2.87 -2.98
N GLU A 231 -22.26 -3.61 -3.36
CA GLU A 231 -22.64 -3.70 -4.77
C GLU A 231 -22.96 -2.32 -5.38
N GLY A 232 -22.36 -2.03 -6.54
CA GLY A 232 -22.45 -0.73 -7.20
C GLY A 232 -21.69 0.43 -6.52
N PHE A 233 -20.94 0.20 -5.44
CA PHE A 233 -20.28 1.28 -4.70
C PHE A 233 -19.31 2.10 -5.55
N VAL A 234 -18.67 1.45 -6.52
CA VAL A 234 -17.62 2.01 -7.37
C VAL A 234 -18.17 3.04 -8.37
N ASP A 235 -19.44 2.93 -8.75
CA ASP A 235 -20.08 3.80 -9.74
C ASP A 235 -20.12 5.27 -9.31
N PHE A 236 -20.20 5.53 -8.01
CA PHE A 236 -20.10 6.88 -7.45
C PHE A 236 -18.81 7.58 -7.88
N PHE A 237 -17.70 6.86 -7.91
CA PHE A 237 -16.38 7.43 -8.21
C PHE A 237 -16.15 7.72 -9.70
N LYS A 238 -16.98 7.17 -10.60
CA LYS A 238 -16.91 7.49 -12.04
C LYS A 238 -17.17 8.98 -12.33
N LYS A 239 -17.87 9.68 -11.43
CA LYS A 239 -18.26 11.09 -11.59
C LYS A 239 -17.74 12.01 -10.48
N GLN A 240 -17.19 11.45 -9.40
CA GLN A 240 -16.80 12.22 -8.23
C GLN A 240 -15.34 12.69 -8.32
N ASP A 241 -15.11 13.97 -8.05
CA ASP A 241 -13.77 14.47 -7.70
C ASP A 241 -13.54 14.29 -6.20
N CYS A 242 -12.81 13.24 -5.82
CA CYS A 242 -12.43 13.01 -4.43
C CYS A 242 -11.26 13.89 -3.96
N LEU A 243 -10.40 14.32 -4.88
CA LEU A 243 -9.19 15.06 -4.52
C LEU A 243 -9.57 16.46 -4.00
N SER A 244 -10.52 17.11 -4.68
CA SER A 244 -10.97 18.47 -4.33
C SER A 244 -12.25 18.48 -3.48
N GLY A 245 -12.94 17.33 -3.35
CA GLY A 245 -14.31 17.28 -2.84
C GLY A 245 -14.56 16.48 -1.56
N CYS A 246 -13.51 15.93 -0.95
CA CYS A 246 -13.67 15.05 0.22
C CYS A 246 -14.26 15.75 1.44
N ASP A 247 -13.98 17.04 1.65
CA ASP A 247 -14.37 17.79 2.85
C ASP A 247 -15.90 17.96 2.99
N TYR A 248 -16.62 18.11 1.88
CA TYR A 248 -18.07 18.28 1.84
C TYR A 248 -18.82 17.02 1.36
N CYS A 249 -18.10 15.93 1.09
CA CYS A 249 -18.67 14.66 0.65
C CYS A 249 -18.72 13.65 1.79
N ASN A 250 -19.90 13.10 2.09
CA ASN A 250 -20.08 12.08 3.14
C ASN A 250 -20.33 10.67 2.60
N TYR A 251 -20.02 10.40 1.33
CA TYR A 251 -20.28 9.10 0.71
C TYR A 251 -19.56 7.96 1.44
N CYS A 252 -18.24 8.07 1.65
CA CYS A 252 -17.46 7.03 2.33
C CYS A 252 -17.92 6.81 3.79
N GLN A 253 -18.35 7.87 4.49
CA GLN A 253 -18.90 7.75 5.84
C GLN A 253 -20.21 6.96 5.82
N LYS A 254 -21.17 7.37 4.97
CA LYS A 254 -22.46 6.67 4.83
C LYS A 254 -22.30 5.22 4.41
N THR A 255 -21.31 4.91 3.58
CA THR A 255 -20.97 3.54 3.20
C THR A 255 -20.39 2.80 4.40
N ALA A 256 -19.43 3.39 5.12
CA ALA A 256 -18.81 2.77 6.27
C ALA A 256 -19.82 2.45 7.38
N ASP A 257 -20.76 3.35 7.67
CA ASP A 257 -21.83 3.15 8.66
C ASP A 257 -22.71 1.94 8.35
N LYS A 258 -22.79 1.54 7.08
CA LYS A 258 -23.58 0.38 6.62
C LYS A 258 -22.79 -0.92 6.63
N VAL A 259 -21.53 -0.87 6.18
CA VAL A 259 -20.79 -2.09 5.81
C VAL A 259 -19.67 -2.44 6.78
N VAL A 260 -19.14 -1.49 7.55
CA VAL A 260 -18.01 -1.71 8.45
C VAL A 260 -18.53 -2.05 9.84
N ARG A 261 -18.10 -3.19 10.37
CA ARG A 261 -18.41 -3.64 11.74
C ARG A 261 -17.11 -3.98 12.46
N LEU A 262 -16.97 -3.49 13.69
CA LEU A 262 -15.84 -3.76 14.57
C LEU A 262 -16.29 -3.62 16.03
N ASP A 263 -15.58 -4.28 16.94
CA ASP A 263 -15.81 -4.10 18.37
C ASP A 263 -15.12 -2.83 18.87
N ARG A 264 -15.89 -1.94 19.51
CA ARG A 264 -15.38 -0.64 19.98
C ARG A 264 -14.43 -0.79 21.16
N HIS A 265 -14.69 -1.74 22.05
CA HIS A 265 -13.85 -1.98 23.21
C HIS A 265 -12.47 -2.52 22.79
N GLU A 266 -12.43 -3.56 21.96
CA GLU A 266 -11.19 -4.09 21.38
C GLU A 266 -10.41 -2.99 20.63
N THR A 267 -11.14 -2.15 19.90
CA THR A 267 -10.53 -1.04 19.14
C THR A 267 -9.93 0.03 20.05
N ASP A 268 -10.62 0.41 21.12
CA ASP A 268 -10.11 1.42 22.07
C ASP A 268 -8.91 0.89 22.86
N GLU A 269 -8.93 -0.38 23.26
CA GLU A 269 -7.77 -1.05 23.87
C GLU A 269 -6.58 -1.07 22.92
N TYR A 270 -6.78 -1.52 21.68
CA TYR A 270 -5.74 -1.55 20.65
C TYR A 270 -5.17 -0.14 20.39
N ALA A 271 -6.03 0.87 20.25
CA ALA A 271 -5.62 2.25 20.03
C ALA A 271 -4.86 2.86 21.23
N SER A 272 -5.17 2.45 22.46
CA SER A 272 -4.50 2.97 23.66
C SER A 272 -2.99 2.70 23.66
N VAL A 273 -2.57 1.53 23.17
CA VAL A 273 -1.17 1.13 23.09
C VAL A 273 -0.39 2.04 22.15
N PHE A 274 -0.91 2.28 20.96
CA PHE A 274 -0.29 3.17 19.98
C PHE A 274 -0.27 4.63 20.44
N LYS A 275 -1.32 5.10 21.13
CA LYS A 275 -1.33 6.43 21.73
C LYS A 275 -0.22 6.57 22.77
N SER A 276 -0.02 5.57 23.63
CA SER A 276 1.07 5.57 24.60
C SER A 276 2.44 5.61 23.93
N PHE A 277 2.66 4.74 22.93
CA PHE A 277 3.92 4.71 22.18
C PHE A 277 4.22 6.06 21.49
N LEU A 278 3.23 6.66 20.82
CA LEU A 278 3.39 7.97 20.20
C LEU A 278 3.64 9.07 21.22
N ASN A 279 2.99 9.02 22.38
CA ASN A 279 3.26 9.97 23.47
C ASN A 279 4.72 9.86 23.93
N ASP A 280 5.24 8.64 24.10
CA ASP A 280 6.63 8.44 24.52
C ASP A 280 7.64 8.85 23.45
N LEU A 281 7.30 8.63 22.18
CA LEU A 281 8.10 9.07 21.04
C LEU A 281 8.13 10.59 20.92
N THR A 282 6.96 11.25 20.96
CA THR A 282 6.83 12.71 20.81
C THR A 282 7.37 13.47 22.02
N SER A 283 7.23 12.92 23.23
CA SER A 283 7.84 13.49 24.44
C SER A 283 9.30 13.09 24.63
N SER A 284 9.88 12.35 23.68
CA SER A 284 11.25 11.79 23.74
C SER A 284 11.53 10.90 24.95
N ARG A 285 10.50 10.46 25.71
CA ARG A 285 10.67 9.57 26.87
C ARG A 285 11.29 8.24 26.47
N ILE A 286 10.97 7.76 25.27
CA ILE A 286 11.53 6.53 24.70
C ILE A 286 13.06 6.58 24.58
N PHE A 287 13.66 7.77 24.47
CA PHE A 287 15.12 7.95 24.38
C PHE A 287 15.77 8.26 25.73
N LEU A 288 14.98 8.59 26.76
CA LEU A 288 15.46 8.94 28.09
C LEU A 288 15.49 7.73 29.04
N ALA A 289 14.76 6.67 28.72
CA ALA A 289 14.72 5.44 29.48
C ALA A 289 15.99 4.58 29.25
N LYS A 290 17.13 5.05 29.80
CA LYS A 290 18.30 4.28 30.25
C LYS A 290 19.42 5.27 30.62
N LYS A 291 19.35 5.78 31.86
CA LYS A 291 20.46 6.51 32.51
C LYS A 291 20.68 6.02 33.94
N TYR A 292 20.71 4.70 34.15
CA TYR A 292 21.21 4.07 35.37
C TYR A 292 21.86 2.74 35.03
#